data_AF-A0A2N1Y4L1-F1
#
_entry.id   AF-A0A2N1Y4L1-F1
#
_cell.length_a   1.000
_cell.length_b   1.000
_cell.length_c   1.000
_cell.angle_alpha   90.00
_cell.angle_beta   90.00
_cell.angle_gamma   90.00
#
_symmetry.space_group_name_H-M   'P 1'
#
loop_
_entity.id
_entity.type
_entity.pdbx_description
1 polymer ?
#
loop_
_entity_poly.entity_id
_entity_poly.type
_entity_poly.pdbx_seq_one_letter_code
_entity_poly.pdbx_strand_id
1 'polypeptide(L)'
;MRIFTGVVVAVVFLLAGSPVAAQETVWFVVAENPIIQIAHGDSYLLPLSRPEDIADARRRIAEGPDSGVGSIATVTIAVGGDGFNRDVRGAGTPAWSWHVIGFGGFGDFAIELCDGWPTFVEQDVQAFIANTGGEMCLWKYSVVAELDAQPDFAISEGLNGAWTNTETLGQGMFVDVVAEAGKFFLGWFTYGTDGPTERPGDEHAWMTAQGTFQGDTATLDAFLTTGGRFDDPAPVSTRKIGQVTVTFSDCDHGSVQYNFDDGRTGTFALARIASRPGCVTRVGDGVARKRDTGLGNDNP
;
A
#
# COMPACT_ATOMS: atom_id res chain seq x y z
N MET A 1 38.40 -69.54 5.30
CA MET A 1 38.58 -68.13 4.92
C MET A 1 37.37 -67.36 5.43
N ARG A 2 37.55 -66.47 6.42
CA ARG A 2 36.47 -65.82 7.20
C ARG A 2 35.84 -64.70 6.38
N ILE A 3 34.50 -64.68 6.29
CA ILE A 3 33.71 -63.60 5.67
C ILE A 3 33.55 -62.49 6.71
N PHE A 4 34.06 -61.29 6.41
CA PHE A 4 33.82 -60.08 7.19
C PHE A 4 32.62 -59.34 6.59
N THR A 5 31.55 -59.21 7.38
CA THR A 5 30.38 -58.40 7.05
C THR A 5 30.69 -56.94 7.39
N GLY A 6 30.95 -56.12 6.38
CA GLY A 6 31.14 -54.67 6.55
C GLY A 6 29.80 -53.95 6.64
N VAL A 7 29.51 -53.35 7.79
CA VAL A 7 28.35 -52.46 7.99
C VAL A 7 28.67 -51.11 7.35
N VAL A 8 27.92 -50.72 6.32
CA VAL A 8 27.98 -49.38 5.73
C VAL A 8 27.07 -48.47 6.56
N VAL A 9 27.67 -47.54 7.31
CA VAL A 9 26.92 -46.48 8.00
C VAL A 9 26.68 -45.35 7.01
N ALA A 10 25.44 -45.18 6.59
CA ALA A 10 25.03 -44.03 5.77
C ALA A 10 24.90 -42.79 6.68
N VAL A 11 25.81 -41.83 6.53
CA VAL A 11 25.71 -40.51 7.16
C VAL A 11 24.75 -39.67 6.33
N VAL A 12 23.55 -39.44 6.86
CA VAL A 12 22.58 -38.51 6.28
C VAL A 12 22.97 -37.10 6.72
N PHE A 13 23.52 -36.30 5.80
CA PHE A 13 23.66 -34.86 6.00
C PHE A 13 22.27 -34.22 5.89
N LEU A 14 21.65 -33.90 7.04
CA LEU A 14 20.52 -33.00 7.11
C LEU A 14 21.04 -31.59 6.75
N LEU A 15 20.80 -31.16 5.51
CA LEU A 15 20.91 -29.77 5.11
C LEU A 15 19.81 -29.00 5.84
N ALA A 16 20.16 -28.40 6.98
CA ALA A 16 19.34 -27.37 7.59
C ALA A 16 19.33 -26.18 6.61
N GLY A 17 18.24 -26.02 5.87
CA GLY A 17 18.01 -24.83 5.06
C GLY A 17 17.96 -23.64 6.01
N SER A 18 18.93 -22.74 5.90
CA SER A 18 18.84 -21.44 6.55
C SER A 18 17.54 -20.77 6.10
N PRO A 19 16.81 -20.09 7.00
CA PRO A 19 15.71 -19.23 6.55
C PRO A 19 16.28 -18.25 5.53
N VAL A 20 15.69 -18.21 4.34
CA VAL A 20 15.96 -17.14 3.37
C VAL A 20 15.60 -15.85 4.11
N ALA A 21 16.59 -15.03 4.44
CA ALA A 21 16.35 -13.71 4.98
C ALA A 21 15.45 -12.98 3.98
N ALA A 22 14.31 -12.48 4.43
CA ALA A 22 13.45 -11.64 3.59
C ALA A 22 14.32 -10.51 3.04
N GLN A 23 14.32 -10.35 1.72
CA GLN A 23 15.14 -9.35 1.07
C GLN A 23 14.58 -7.97 1.43
N GLU A 24 15.35 -7.19 2.17
CA GLU A 24 14.93 -5.87 2.66
C GLU A 24 14.70 -4.93 1.47
N THR A 25 13.52 -4.30 1.43
CA THR A 25 13.20 -3.32 0.39
C THR A 25 13.87 -1.99 0.72
N VAL A 26 14.71 -1.51 -0.19
CA VAL A 26 15.34 -0.19 -0.12
C VAL A 26 14.53 0.80 -0.95
N TRP A 27 14.34 2.00 -0.42
CA TRP A 27 13.51 3.03 -1.03
C TRP A 27 14.37 4.15 -1.61
N PHE A 28 14.18 4.43 -2.88
CA PHE A 28 14.89 5.48 -3.60
C PHE A 28 13.95 6.62 -3.97
N VAL A 29 14.44 7.85 -3.89
CA VAL A 29 13.72 9.02 -4.40
C VAL A 29 14.05 9.19 -5.86
N VAL A 30 13.01 9.19 -6.70
CA VAL A 30 13.11 9.56 -8.10
C VAL A 30 12.47 10.93 -8.29
N ALA A 31 13.23 11.88 -8.82
CA ALA A 31 12.81 13.26 -8.95
C ALA A 31 13.43 13.91 -10.18
N GLU A 32 12.91 15.08 -10.57
CA GLU A 32 13.45 15.81 -11.72
C GLU A 32 14.95 16.05 -11.59
N ASN A 33 15.64 15.76 -12.69
CA ASN A 33 17.06 15.98 -12.88
C ASN A 33 17.32 17.50 -12.99
N PRO A 34 18.05 18.10 -12.04
CA PRO A 34 18.27 19.54 -12.01
C PRO A 34 19.11 20.07 -13.19
N ILE A 35 19.85 19.21 -13.89
CA ILE A 35 20.71 19.61 -15.02
C ILE A 35 19.89 19.84 -16.29
N ILE A 36 18.85 19.03 -16.51
CA ILE A 36 18.03 19.14 -17.71
C ILE A 36 17.12 20.37 -17.60
N GLN A 37 16.45 20.53 -16.44
CA GLN A 37 15.70 21.71 -15.95
C GLN A 37 14.63 21.20 -14.97
N ILE A 38 14.49 21.84 -13.81
CA ILE A 38 13.34 21.61 -12.93
C ILE A 38 12.13 22.35 -13.52
N ALA A 39 11.09 21.62 -13.87
CA ALA A 39 9.85 22.15 -14.41
C ALA A 39 8.65 21.92 -13.46
N HIS A 40 8.60 20.77 -12.80
CA HIS A 40 7.49 20.35 -11.93
C HIS A 40 7.90 20.28 -10.45
N GLY A 41 9.13 19.86 -10.15
CA GLY A 41 9.65 19.80 -8.78
C GLY A 41 9.05 18.70 -7.90
N ASP A 42 8.23 17.81 -8.45
CA ASP A 42 7.64 16.66 -7.78
C ASP A 42 8.58 15.43 -7.82
N SER A 43 8.16 14.37 -7.12
CA SER A 43 8.94 13.14 -6.97
C SER A 43 8.04 11.93 -6.75
N TYR A 44 8.62 10.74 -6.85
CA TYR A 44 7.99 9.50 -6.42
C TYR A 44 9.02 8.57 -5.77
N LEU A 45 8.53 7.54 -5.08
CA LEU A 45 9.40 6.56 -4.45
C LEU A 45 9.53 5.30 -5.30
N LEU A 46 10.76 4.86 -5.50
CA LEU A 46 11.12 3.64 -6.20
C LEU A 46 11.62 2.59 -5.18
N PRO A 47 10.79 1.61 -4.83
CA PRO A 47 11.20 0.48 -3.99
C PRO A 47 11.96 -0.58 -4.80
N LEU A 48 13.15 -0.96 -4.33
CA LEU A 48 13.99 -2.01 -4.92
C LEU A 48 14.38 -3.04 -3.85
N SER A 49 14.35 -4.31 -4.22
CA SER A 49 14.73 -5.45 -3.37
C SER A 49 15.99 -6.16 -3.89
N ARG A 50 16.14 -6.24 -5.22
CA ARG A 50 17.23 -6.97 -5.85
C ARG A 50 18.58 -6.27 -5.62
N PRO A 51 19.63 -6.96 -5.14
CA PRO A 51 20.88 -6.31 -4.76
C PRO A 51 21.58 -5.59 -5.91
N GLU A 52 21.45 -6.12 -7.14
CA GLU A 52 21.99 -5.50 -8.33
C GLU A 52 21.27 -4.20 -8.70
N ASP A 53 19.95 -4.13 -8.55
CA ASP A 53 19.16 -2.93 -8.85
C ASP A 53 19.45 -1.84 -7.79
N ILE A 54 19.55 -2.24 -6.52
CA ILE A 54 19.96 -1.36 -5.41
C ILE A 54 21.37 -0.82 -5.66
N ALA A 55 22.31 -1.67 -6.03
CA ALA A 55 23.68 -1.25 -6.35
C ALA A 55 23.72 -0.32 -7.57
N ASP A 56 22.87 -0.56 -8.57
CA ASP A 56 22.77 0.27 -9.77
C ASP A 56 22.22 1.68 -9.47
N ALA A 57 21.19 1.75 -8.62
CA ALA A 57 20.62 3.00 -8.13
C ALA A 57 21.62 3.81 -7.28
N ARG A 58 22.30 3.15 -6.33
CA ARG A 58 23.34 3.77 -5.49
C ARG A 58 24.50 4.32 -6.31
N ARG A 59 24.95 3.56 -7.33
CA ARG A 59 26.03 4.01 -8.21
C ARG A 59 25.63 5.29 -8.96
N ARG A 60 24.39 5.37 -9.46
CA ARG A 60 23.88 6.56 -10.15
C ARG A 60 23.78 7.79 -9.24
N ILE A 61 23.35 7.61 -7.99
CA ILE A 61 23.39 8.68 -7.00
C ILE A 61 24.82 9.19 -6.81
N ALA A 62 25.80 8.29 -6.70
CA ALA A 62 27.20 8.65 -6.49
C ALA A 62 27.87 9.30 -7.72
N GLU A 63 27.53 8.85 -8.94
CA GLU A 63 28.01 9.43 -10.20
C GLU A 63 27.37 10.80 -10.48
N GLY A 64 26.19 11.03 -9.92
CA GLY A 64 25.44 12.26 -10.10
C GLY A 64 24.71 12.33 -11.45
N PRO A 65 23.78 13.29 -11.59
CA PRO A 65 22.88 13.33 -12.72
C PRO A 65 23.52 13.82 -14.05
N ASP A 66 24.79 14.25 -14.01
CA ASP A 66 25.63 14.66 -15.16
C ASP A 66 26.33 13.48 -15.87
N SER A 67 26.20 12.25 -15.35
CA SER A 67 27.01 11.11 -15.80
C SER A 67 26.77 10.69 -17.25
N GLY A 68 25.68 11.15 -17.88
CA GLY A 68 25.31 10.78 -19.25
C GLY A 68 24.89 9.32 -19.41
N VAL A 69 24.68 8.60 -18.31
CA VAL A 69 24.27 7.20 -18.26
C VAL A 69 22.79 7.11 -17.91
N GLY A 70 22.10 6.17 -18.56
CA GLY A 70 20.67 5.95 -18.51
C GLY A 70 20.10 6.09 -17.13
N SER A 71 19.37 7.19 -16.95
CA SER A 71 18.84 7.65 -15.67
C SER A 71 17.34 7.43 -15.58
N ILE A 72 16.71 7.08 -16.70
CA ILE A 72 15.27 6.86 -16.80
C ILE A 72 14.97 5.53 -16.12
N ALA A 73 14.34 5.59 -14.95
CA ALA A 73 13.78 4.41 -14.31
C ALA A 73 12.57 3.95 -15.14
N THR A 74 12.66 2.77 -15.76
CA THR A 74 11.51 2.13 -16.39
C THR A 74 10.78 1.32 -15.33
N VAL A 75 9.51 1.64 -15.10
CA VAL A 75 8.68 0.98 -14.08
C VAL A 75 7.33 0.58 -14.66
N THR A 76 6.65 -0.32 -13.96
CA THR A 76 5.22 -0.59 -14.16
C THR A 76 4.47 -0.09 -12.94
N ILE A 77 3.37 0.63 -13.14
CA ILE A 77 2.53 1.17 -12.09
C ILE A 77 1.13 0.53 -12.09
N ALA A 78 0.44 0.63 -10.97
CA ALA A 78 -0.96 0.25 -10.82
C ALA A 78 -1.75 1.34 -10.09
N VAL A 79 -3.07 1.32 -10.28
CA VAL A 79 -4.03 2.18 -9.58
C VAL A 79 -4.05 1.87 -8.09
N GLY A 80 -4.26 2.92 -7.29
CA GLY A 80 -4.30 2.95 -5.83
C GLY A 80 -2.93 3.15 -5.21
N GLY A 81 -2.87 3.86 -4.08
CA GLY A 81 -1.61 4.11 -3.37
C GLY A 81 -1.27 2.97 -2.40
N ASP A 82 -0.05 2.44 -2.48
CA ASP A 82 0.45 1.36 -1.60
C ASP A 82 0.74 1.79 -0.15
N GLY A 83 0.30 3.00 0.22
CA GLY A 83 0.58 3.64 1.50
C GLY A 83 2.01 4.16 1.65
N PHE A 84 2.88 3.97 0.64
CA PHE A 84 4.29 4.36 0.70
C PHE A 84 4.65 5.38 -0.38
N ASN A 85 4.26 5.16 -1.63
CA ASN A 85 4.59 6.05 -2.74
C ASN A 85 4.02 7.46 -2.52
N ARG A 86 4.88 8.48 -2.58
CA ARG A 86 4.53 9.88 -2.28
C ARG A 86 5.48 10.85 -2.96
N ASP A 87 5.04 12.10 -3.05
CA ASP A 87 5.93 13.22 -3.36
C ASP A 87 6.69 13.65 -2.11
N VAL A 88 7.95 13.25 -1.97
CA VAL A 88 8.78 13.67 -0.81
C VAL A 88 9.27 15.12 -0.90
N ARG A 89 9.11 15.77 -2.07
CA ARG A 89 9.47 17.18 -2.29
C ARG A 89 8.29 18.13 -2.08
N GLY A 90 7.07 17.62 -2.18
CA GLY A 90 5.84 18.35 -1.95
C GLY A 90 5.63 18.69 -0.47
N ALA A 91 4.98 19.84 -0.21
CA ALA A 91 4.62 20.23 1.15
C ALA A 91 3.66 19.20 1.77
N GLY A 92 3.99 18.68 2.95
CA GLY A 92 3.21 17.63 3.61
C GLY A 92 3.39 16.22 3.04
N THR A 93 4.33 16.05 2.11
CA THR A 93 4.71 14.78 1.48
C THR A 93 3.52 13.92 1.02
N PRO A 94 2.64 14.45 0.14
CA PRO A 94 1.37 13.80 -0.20
C PRO A 94 1.58 12.45 -0.87
N ALA A 95 0.82 11.44 -0.43
CA ALA A 95 0.82 10.12 -1.05
C ALA A 95 0.16 10.17 -2.44
N TRP A 96 0.66 9.35 -3.35
CA TRP A 96 0.11 9.20 -4.71
C TRP A 96 -1.03 8.18 -4.73
N SER A 97 -2.00 8.34 -5.63
CA SER A 97 -3.08 7.37 -5.86
C SER A 97 -2.68 6.24 -6.82
N TRP A 98 -1.37 6.05 -7.01
CA TRP A 98 -0.76 4.97 -7.79
C TRP A 98 0.54 4.52 -7.13
N HIS A 99 1.02 3.33 -7.47
CA HIS A 99 2.27 2.81 -6.93
C HIS A 99 3.03 1.96 -7.95
N VAL A 100 4.34 1.83 -7.72
CA VAL A 100 5.23 0.99 -8.54
C VAL A 100 5.03 -0.49 -8.18
N ILE A 101 4.71 -1.29 -9.19
CA ILE A 101 4.51 -2.75 -9.14
C ILE A 101 5.52 -3.53 -9.99
N GLY A 102 6.23 -2.88 -10.93
CA GLY A 102 7.28 -3.47 -11.75
C GLY A 102 8.50 -2.56 -11.93
N PHE A 103 9.71 -3.13 -12.01
CA PHE A 103 10.94 -2.39 -12.33
C PHE A 103 11.61 -3.08 -13.52
N GLY A 104 11.80 -2.31 -14.58
CA GLY A 104 12.42 -2.75 -15.83
C GLY A 104 13.93 -2.49 -15.88
N GLY A 105 14.45 -1.66 -14.97
CA GLY A 105 15.83 -1.20 -14.98
C GLY A 105 15.94 0.28 -15.35
N PHE A 106 17.19 0.76 -15.40
CA PHE A 106 17.51 2.11 -15.84
C PHE A 106 17.94 2.11 -17.31
N GLY A 107 17.36 3.00 -18.12
CA GLY A 107 17.65 3.12 -19.55
C GLY A 107 18.10 4.52 -19.96
N ASP A 108 18.88 4.59 -21.05
CA ASP A 108 19.27 5.85 -21.72
C ASP A 108 18.14 6.46 -22.54
N PHE A 109 17.27 5.59 -23.06
CA PHE A 109 16.14 5.95 -23.90
C PHE A 109 14.95 5.09 -23.50
N ALA A 110 13.76 5.65 -23.67
CA ALA A 110 12.49 4.93 -23.62
C ALA A 110 11.56 5.48 -24.71
N ILE A 111 10.41 4.86 -24.91
CA ILE A 111 9.41 5.38 -25.86
C ILE A 111 8.67 6.59 -25.25
N GLU A 112 8.36 7.61 -26.05
CA GLU A 112 7.68 8.83 -25.59
C GLU A 112 6.33 8.57 -24.93
N LEU A 113 5.69 7.44 -25.26
CA LEU A 113 4.37 7.09 -24.74
C LEU A 113 4.32 6.94 -23.22
N CYS A 114 5.42 6.52 -22.57
CA CYS A 114 5.47 6.35 -21.12
C CYS A 114 6.12 7.53 -20.37
N ASP A 115 6.42 8.63 -21.07
CA ASP A 115 6.96 9.86 -20.48
C ASP A 115 5.87 10.70 -19.79
N GLY A 116 6.29 11.66 -18.96
CA GLY A 116 5.42 12.56 -18.22
C GLY A 116 6.08 13.08 -16.95
N TRP A 117 5.26 13.33 -15.93
CA TRP A 117 5.71 13.65 -14.57
C TRP A 117 4.74 13.05 -13.54
N PRO A 118 5.15 12.82 -12.27
CA PRO A 118 4.30 12.24 -11.23
C PRO A 118 2.92 12.92 -11.10
N THR A 119 2.88 14.25 -11.07
CA THR A 119 1.61 14.99 -10.98
C THR A 119 0.74 14.81 -12.23
N PHE A 120 1.31 14.59 -13.42
CA PHE A 120 0.54 14.28 -14.63
C PHE A 120 -0.12 12.90 -14.54
N VAL A 121 0.62 11.91 -14.04
CA VAL A 121 0.07 10.57 -13.79
C VAL A 121 -1.10 10.65 -12.80
N GLU A 122 -0.95 11.44 -11.73
CA GLU A 122 -1.98 11.63 -10.71
C GLU A 122 -3.28 12.26 -11.25
N GLN A 123 -3.23 13.09 -12.30
CA GLN A 123 -4.42 13.75 -12.85
C GLN A 123 -5.46 12.75 -13.40
N ASP A 124 -5.00 11.65 -14.00
CA ASP A 124 -5.85 10.56 -14.48
C ASP A 124 -5.02 9.26 -14.60
N VAL A 125 -4.84 8.59 -13.46
CA VAL A 125 -4.05 7.35 -13.36
C VAL A 125 -4.60 6.26 -14.28
N GLN A 126 -5.92 6.18 -14.40
CA GLN A 126 -6.59 5.17 -15.22
C GLN A 126 -6.32 5.41 -16.71
N ALA A 127 -6.44 6.66 -17.18
CA ALA A 127 -6.15 7.01 -18.56
C ALA A 127 -4.66 6.82 -18.89
N PHE A 128 -3.76 7.19 -17.97
CA PHE A 128 -2.33 6.94 -18.15
C PHE A 128 -2.06 5.44 -18.34
N ILE A 129 -2.55 4.59 -17.43
CA ILE A 129 -2.37 3.14 -17.50
C ILE A 129 -3.01 2.55 -18.76
N ALA A 130 -4.20 3.01 -19.15
CA ALA A 130 -4.87 2.55 -20.36
C ALA A 130 -4.05 2.87 -21.63
N ASN A 131 -3.36 4.00 -21.65
CA ASN A 131 -2.54 4.43 -22.78
C ASN A 131 -1.17 3.74 -22.83
N THR A 132 -0.56 3.43 -21.68
CA THR A 132 0.81 2.91 -21.60
C THR A 132 0.90 1.42 -21.25
N GLY A 133 -0.22 0.77 -20.96
CA GLY A 133 -0.21 -0.57 -20.35
C GLY A 133 0.36 -0.57 -18.93
N GLY A 134 0.39 0.61 -18.27
CA GLY A 134 0.99 0.81 -16.96
C GLY A 134 2.50 1.02 -16.97
N GLU A 135 3.14 1.05 -18.14
CA GLU A 135 4.56 1.41 -18.23
C GLU A 135 4.74 2.91 -17.98
N MET A 136 5.73 3.25 -17.16
CA MET A 136 6.11 4.63 -16.85
C MET A 136 7.64 4.76 -16.95
N CYS A 137 8.09 5.79 -17.67
CA CYS A 137 9.48 6.03 -18.00
C CYS A 137 9.71 7.55 -18.08
N LEU A 138 9.77 8.25 -16.95
CA LEU A 138 9.77 9.71 -16.95
C LEU A 138 11.16 10.25 -17.34
N TRP A 139 11.29 10.85 -18.53
CA TRP A 139 12.57 11.15 -19.16
C TRP A 139 13.39 12.22 -18.43
N LYS A 140 12.72 13.12 -17.71
CA LYS A 140 13.37 14.15 -16.91
C LYS A 140 13.69 13.71 -15.48
N TYR A 141 13.35 12.48 -15.09
CA TYR A 141 13.47 12.03 -13.71
C TYR A 141 14.58 10.99 -13.57
N SER A 142 15.34 11.11 -12.50
CA SER A 142 16.41 10.19 -12.15
C SER A 142 16.33 9.82 -10.68
N VAL A 143 16.97 8.71 -10.30
CA VAL A 143 17.24 8.45 -8.89
C VAL A 143 18.19 9.52 -8.34
N VAL A 144 17.79 10.17 -7.24
CA VAL A 144 18.54 11.30 -6.66
C VAL A 144 18.96 11.07 -5.22
N ALA A 145 18.30 10.16 -4.51
CA ALA A 145 18.61 9.83 -3.13
C ALA A 145 18.12 8.43 -2.77
N GLU A 146 18.70 7.88 -1.71
CA GLU A 146 18.20 6.73 -0.98
C GLU A 146 17.59 7.24 0.34
N LEU A 147 16.48 6.66 0.77
CA LEU A 147 15.89 6.97 2.08
C LEU A 147 16.63 6.21 3.19
N ASP A 148 16.85 6.85 4.32
CA ASP A 148 17.51 6.24 5.49
C ASP A 148 16.67 5.14 6.15
N ALA A 149 15.36 5.14 5.90
CA ALA A 149 14.41 4.17 6.42
C ALA A 149 13.22 4.01 5.46
N GLN A 150 12.40 2.99 5.71
CA GLN A 150 11.12 2.83 5.03
C GLN A 150 10.24 4.09 5.24
N PRO A 151 9.55 4.60 4.21
CA PRO A 151 8.62 5.71 4.36
C PRO A 151 7.46 5.34 5.29
N ASP A 152 7.00 6.31 6.08
CA ASP A 152 5.86 6.12 6.99
C ASP A 152 4.61 5.73 6.22
N PHE A 153 3.84 4.75 6.70
CA PHE A 153 2.59 4.36 6.04
C PHE A 153 1.58 5.53 6.04
N ALA A 154 0.81 5.67 4.96
CA ALA A 154 -0.22 6.70 4.82
C ALA A 154 -1.54 6.08 4.33
N ILE A 155 -2.65 6.55 4.90
CA ILE A 155 -4.00 6.19 4.49
C ILE A 155 -4.22 6.66 3.03
N SER A 156 -4.73 5.74 2.22
CA SER A 156 -5.12 5.96 0.83
C SER A 156 -6.45 5.27 0.53
N GLU A 157 -7.04 5.55 -0.63
CA GLU A 157 -8.23 4.85 -1.13
C GLU A 157 -7.99 3.35 -1.37
N GLY A 158 -6.72 2.94 -1.44
CA GLY A 158 -6.32 1.53 -1.48
C GLY A 158 -6.78 0.74 -0.25
N LEU A 159 -7.10 1.40 0.87
CA LEU A 159 -7.61 0.78 2.11
C LEU A 159 -9.12 0.51 2.09
N ASN A 160 -9.87 1.07 1.14
CA ASN A 160 -11.33 0.93 1.04
C ASN A 160 -11.77 -0.53 1.05
N GLY A 161 -12.86 -0.85 1.75
CA GLY A 161 -13.40 -2.20 1.81
C GLY A 161 -13.62 -2.74 3.22
N ALA A 162 -13.67 -4.07 3.33
CA ALA A 162 -14.08 -4.77 4.55
C ALA A 162 -12.89 -5.20 5.42
N TRP A 163 -12.98 -4.90 6.70
CA TRP A 163 -12.02 -5.20 7.74
C TRP A 163 -12.72 -5.95 8.88
N THR A 164 -12.08 -6.98 9.44
CA THR A 164 -12.63 -7.78 10.55
C THR A 164 -11.87 -7.49 11.83
N ASN A 165 -12.57 -7.55 12.96
CA ASN A 165 -11.91 -7.74 14.25
C ASN A 165 -11.40 -9.19 14.31
N THR A 166 -10.11 -9.38 14.58
CA THR A 166 -9.51 -10.72 14.67
C THR A 166 -9.82 -11.44 15.98
N GLU A 167 -10.14 -10.69 17.04
CA GLU A 167 -10.45 -11.23 18.37
C GLU A 167 -11.91 -11.67 18.51
N THR A 168 -12.80 -11.15 17.65
CA THR A 168 -14.22 -11.50 17.65
C THR A 168 -14.71 -11.59 16.21
N LEU A 169 -14.67 -12.80 15.67
CA LEU A 169 -15.13 -13.06 14.31
C LEU A 169 -16.63 -12.75 14.18
N GLY A 170 -17.01 -12.08 13.09
CA GLY A 170 -18.38 -11.66 12.82
C GLY A 170 -18.65 -10.18 13.09
N GLN A 171 -17.75 -9.46 13.77
CA GLN A 171 -17.76 -7.99 13.83
C GLN A 171 -16.62 -7.38 13.02
N GLY A 172 -16.83 -6.17 12.52
CA GLY A 172 -15.88 -5.51 11.64
C GLY A 172 -16.37 -4.18 11.08
N MET A 173 -15.60 -3.63 10.16
CA MET A 173 -15.84 -2.31 9.58
C MET A 173 -15.79 -2.36 8.06
N PHE A 174 -16.66 -1.58 7.42
CA PHE A 174 -16.46 -1.15 6.04
C PHE A 174 -15.89 0.26 6.08
N VAL A 175 -14.74 0.46 5.44
CA VAL A 175 -14.06 1.76 5.37
C VAL A 175 -14.13 2.34 3.96
N ASP A 176 -14.28 3.65 3.89
CA ASP A 176 -14.29 4.42 2.66
C ASP A 176 -13.50 5.73 2.86
N VAL A 177 -12.44 5.88 2.08
CA VAL A 177 -11.51 7.00 2.08
C VAL A 177 -11.76 7.81 0.82
N VAL A 178 -11.93 9.12 1.01
CA VAL A 178 -11.99 10.10 -0.07
C VAL A 178 -10.76 10.96 0.08
N ALA A 179 -9.68 10.56 -0.59
CA ALA A 179 -8.34 11.10 -0.33
C ALA A 179 -8.24 12.58 -0.72
N GLU A 180 -8.82 12.95 -1.86
CA GLU A 180 -8.88 14.32 -2.37
C GLU A 180 -9.55 15.30 -1.38
N ALA A 181 -10.54 14.82 -0.62
CA ALA A 181 -11.27 15.61 0.37
C ALA A 181 -10.68 15.50 1.79
N GLY A 182 -9.66 14.65 1.98
CA GLY A 182 -9.11 14.32 3.30
C GLY A 182 -10.17 13.73 4.24
N LYS A 183 -11.13 12.97 3.70
CA LYS A 183 -12.25 12.40 4.46
C LYS A 183 -12.13 10.89 4.59
N PHE A 184 -12.56 10.41 5.75
CA PHE A 184 -12.64 9.00 6.06
C PHE A 184 -14.02 8.73 6.65
N PHE A 185 -14.69 7.70 6.14
CA PHE A 185 -15.96 7.18 6.64
C PHE A 185 -15.80 5.70 6.97
N LEU A 186 -16.49 5.24 8.01
CA LEU A 186 -16.71 3.81 8.23
C LEU A 186 -18.11 3.50 8.70
N GLY A 187 -18.58 2.30 8.34
CA GLY A 187 -19.67 1.60 9.01
C GLY A 187 -19.10 0.48 9.87
N TRP A 188 -19.42 0.45 11.15
CA TRP A 188 -19.00 -0.59 12.10
C TRP A 188 -20.18 -1.50 12.40
N PHE A 189 -20.03 -2.79 12.10
CA PHE A 189 -20.98 -3.86 12.38
C PHE A 189 -20.47 -4.66 13.58
N THR A 190 -21.24 -4.69 14.66
CA THR A 190 -20.87 -5.31 15.93
C THR A 190 -22.11 -5.86 16.65
N TYR A 191 -21.99 -6.11 17.95
CA TYR A 191 -23.04 -6.71 18.78
C TYR A 191 -23.60 -5.69 19.77
N GLY A 192 -24.86 -5.89 20.15
CA GLY A 192 -25.52 -5.15 21.22
C GLY A 192 -24.84 -5.38 22.57
N THR A 193 -25.15 -4.52 23.55
CA THR A 193 -24.68 -4.69 24.93
C THR A 193 -25.47 -5.75 25.68
N ASP A 194 -26.69 -6.01 25.23
CA ASP A 194 -27.52 -7.07 25.74
C ASP A 194 -27.03 -8.37 25.12
N GLY A 195 -26.70 -9.36 25.94
CA GLY A 195 -26.26 -10.69 25.49
C GLY A 195 -27.31 -11.37 24.60
N PRO A 196 -27.11 -12.64 24.20
CA PRO A 196 -28.02 -13.33 23.29
C PRO A 196 -29.48 -13.15 23.71
N THR A 197 -30.28 -12.49 22.87
CA THR A 197 -31.70 -12.26 23.14
C THR A 197 -32.53 -13.22 22.31
N GLU A 198 -33.75 -13.53 22.76
CA GLU A 198 -34.69 -14.35 21.97
C GLU A 198 -35.24 -13.62 20.74
N ARG A 199 -34.93 -12.32 20.57
CA ARG A 199 -35.39 -11.50 19.46
C ARG A 199 -34.29 -11.36 18.40
N PRO A 200 -34.46 -11.96 17.21
CA PRO A 200 -33.52 -11.79 16.11
C PRO A 200 -33.31 -10.30 15.80
N GLY A 201 -32.05 -9.85 15.84
CA GLY A 201 -31.66 -8.46 15.54
C GLY A 201 -31.33 -7.58 16.75
N ASP A 202 -31.84 -7.87 17.95
CA ASP A 202 -31.51 -7.12 19.17
C ASP A 202 -30.06 -7.42 19.66
N GLU A 203 -29.48 -8.52 19.18
CA GLU A 203 -28.10 -8.94 19.45
C GLU A 203 -27.05 -8.21 18.59
N HIS A 204 -27.47 -7.48 17.54
CA HIS A 204 -26.58 -6.78 16.63
C HIS A 204 -26.66 -5.27 16.82
N ALA A 205 -25.53 -4.60 16.67
CA ALA A 205 -25.44 -3.15 16.64
C ALA A 205 -24.66 -2.70 15.41
N TRP A 206 -25.03 -1.56 14.86
CA TRP A 206 -24.25 -0.91 13.82
C TRP A 206 -24.11 0.58 14.12
N MET A 207 -22.94 1.11 13.82
CA MET A 207 -22.59 2.51 13.99
C MET A 207 -21.95 3.03 12.73
N THR A 208 -21.95 4.35 12.56
CA THR A 208 -21.19 5.02 11.51
C THR A 208 -20.19 5.96 12.16
N ALA A 209 -19.03 6.16 11.55
CA ALA A 209 -18.10 7.18 12.01
C ALA A 209 -17.49 7.90 10.81
N GLN A 210 -17.23 9.20 10.97
CA GLN A 210 -16.63 10.00 9.92
C GLN A 210 -15.75 11.12 10.46
N GLY A 211 -14.74 11.50 9.70
CA GLY A 211 -13.78 12.52 10.11
C GLY A 211 -12.69 12.75 9.08
N THR A 212 -11.51 13.10 9.56
CA THR A 212 -10.32 13.35 8.76
C THR A 212 -9.21 12.38 9.14
N PHE A 213 -8.20 12.29 8.30
CA PHE A 213 -7.04 11.45 8.54
C PHE A 213 -5.74 12.20 8.22
N GLN A 214 -4.64 11.75 8.83
CA GLN A 214 -3.30 12.24 8.58
C GLN A 214 -2.32 11.08 8.76
N GLY A 215 -1.42 10.89 7.79
CA GLY A 215 -0.53 9.73 7.79
C GLY A 215 -1.34 8.44 7.86
N ASP A 216 -1.00 7.57 8.79
CA ASP A 216 -1.63 6.27 9.00
C ASP A 216 -2.90 6.30 9.88
N THR A 217 -3.29 7.47 10.39
CA THR A 217 -4.29 7.59 11.45
C THR A 217 -5.49 8.45 11.04
N ALA A 218 -6.69 7.92 11.25
CA ALA A 218 -7.97 8.60 11.07
C ALA A 218 -8.64 8.84 12.43
N THR A 219 -9.14 10.06 12.65
CA THR A 219 -9.88 10.46 13.86
C THR A 219 -11.32 10.81 13.48
N LEU A 220 -12.28 10.05 13.99
CA LEU A 220 -13.66 10.01 13.48
C LEU A 220 -14.67 10.23 14.59
N ASP A 221 -15.64 11.10 14.35
CA ASP A 221 -16.81 11.21 15.21
C ASP A 221 -17.74 10.02 14.95
N ALA A 222 -18.10 9.30 16.01
CA ALA A 222 -18.97 8.12 15.93
C ALA A 222 -20.43 8.50 16.20
N PHE A 223 -21.34 7.93 15.42
CA PHE A 223 -22.76 8.18 15.46
C PHE A 223 -23.55 6.86 15.57
N LEU A 224 -24.61 6.91 16.37
CA LEU A 224 -25.59 5.85 16.49
C LEU A 224 -26.93 6.36 15.97
N THR A 225 -27.55 5.60 15.08
CA THR A 225 -28.88 5.85 14.55
C THR A 225 -29.84 4.80 15.07
N THR A 226 -30.93 5.22 15.69
CA THR A 226 -31.95 4.32 16.26
C THR A 226 -33.37 4.70 15.80
N GLY A 227 -34.34 3.81 16.05
CA GLY A 227 -35.75 4.03 15.72
C GLY A 227 -36.16 3.64 14.30
N GLY A 228 -35.21 3.21 13.46
CA GLY A 228 -35.50 2.71 12.11
C GLY A 228 -36.19 1.34 12.12
N ARG A 229 -37.03 1.11 11.11
CA ARG A 229 -37.64 -0.19 10.81
C ARG A 229 -37.34 -0.56 9.36
N PHE A 230 -37.24 -1.85 9.07
CA PHE A 230 -37.00 -2.32 7.71
C PHE A 230 -38.12 -1.86 6.77
N ASP A 231 -37.75 -1.22 5.66
CA ASP A 231 -38.67 -0.71 4.64
C ASP A 231 -39.76 0.24 5.18
N ASP A 232 -39.40 1.08 6.16
CA ASP A 232 -40.29 2.08 6.75
C ASP A 232 -39.66 3.48 6.62
N PRO A 233 -40.34 4.46 6.00
CA PRO A 233 -39.83 5.83 5.87
C PRO A 233 -39.95 6.66 7.16
N ALA A 234 -40.44 6.08 8.27
CA ALA A 234 -40.53 6.77 9.55
C ALA A 234 -39.18 7.41 9.95
N PRO A 235 -39.19 8.63 10.52
CA PRO A 235 -37.97 9.30 10.94
C PRO A 235 -37.17 8.49 11.96
N VAL A 236 -35.85 8.60 11.85
CA VAL A 236 -34.88 8.00 12.78
C VAL A 236 -34.22 9.06 13.66
N SER A 237 -33.59 8.63 14.76
CA SER A 237 -32.81 9.50 15.64
C SER A 237 -31.33 9.20 15.51
N THR A 238 -30.54 10.17 15.08
CA THR A 238 -29.07 10.06 14.99
C THR A 238 -28.42 10.99 15.99
N ARG A 239 -27.46 10.46 16.77
CA ARG A 239 -26.68 11.25 17.72
C ARG A 239 -25.21 10.84 17.67
N LYS A 240 -24.32 11.80 17.95
CA LYS A 240 -22.93 11.51 18.26
C LYS A 240 -22.87 10.70 19.56
N ILE A 241 -22.00 9.71 19.60
CA ILE A 241 -21.82 8.81 20.74
C ILE A 241 -20.38 8.80 21.27
N GLY A 242 -19.47 9.52 20.62
CA GLY A 242 -18.07 9.61 21.00
C GLY A 242 -17.16 9.65 19.79
N GLN A 243 -15.98 9.06 19.92
CA GLN A 243 -14.93 9.07 18.90
C GLN A 243 -14.38 7.67 18.65
N VAL A 244 -14.00 7.43 17.40
CA VAL A 244 -13.26 6.26 16.94
C VAL A 244 -11.98 6.74 16.27
N THR A 245 -10.85 6.17 16.68
CA THR A 245 -9.55 6.36 16.04
C THR A 245 -9.16 5.08 15.36
N VAL A 246 -8.77 5.15 14.09
CA VAL A 246 -8.30 4.01 13.30
C VAL A 246 -6.87 4.27 12.90
N THR A 247 -5.97 3.32 13.13
CA THR A 247 -4.56 3.40 12.73
C THR A 247 -4.20 2.16 11.92
N PHE A 248 -3.63 2.35 10.74
CA PHE A 248 -3.20 1.26 9.86
C PHE A 248 -1.69 1.07 9.94
N SER A 249 -1.22 -0.16 10.15
CA SER A 249 0.22 -0.45 10.11
C SER A 249 0.69 -0.81 8.70
N ASP A 250 -0.20 -1.38 7.90
CA ASP A 250 0.04 -1.75 6.52
C ASP A 250 -1.30 -1.95 5.77
N CYS A 251 -1.23 -2.48 4.55
CA CYS A 251 -2.41 -2.71 3.71
C CYS A 251 -3.39 -3.76 4.25
N ASP A 252 -2.97 -4.64 5.16
CA ASP A 252 -3.74 -5.77 5.66
C ASP A 252 -3.99 -5.73 7.17
N HIS A 253 -3.31 -4.84 7.91
CA HIS A 253 -3.39 -4.73 9.36
C HIS A 253 -3.64 -3.30 9.84
N GLY A 254 -4.43 -3.20 10.90
CA GLY A 254 -4.65 -1.94 11.61
C GLY A 254 -5.19 -2.18 13.02
N SER A 255 -5.61 -1.10 13.66
CA SER A 255 -6.25 -1.14 14.97
C SER A 255 -7.29 -0.05 15.08
N VAL A 256 -8.26 -0.31 15.95
CA VAL A 256 -9.32 0.63 16.29
C VAL A 256 -9.22 0.90 17.77
N GLN A 257 -9.27 2.17 18.14
CA GLN A 257 -9.54 2.61 19.50
C GLN A 257 -10.87 3.37 19.51
N TYR A 258 -11.72 3.12 20.49
CA TYR A 258 -12.97 3.86 20.67
C TYR A 258 -13.10 4.41 22.08
N ASN A 259 -13.74 5.57 22.17
CA ASN A 259 -14.10 6.23 23.43
C ASN A 259 -15.49 6.84 23.29
N PHE A 260 -16.46 6.28 24.00
CA PHE A 260 -17.85 6.71 23.94
C PHE A 260 -18.27 7.52 25.15
N ASP A 261 -19.22 8.43 24.92
CA ASP A 261 -19.72 9.37 25.92
C ASP A 261 -20.43 8.68 27.10
N ASP A 262 -20.81 7.40 26.93
CA ASP A 262 -21.37 6.54 27.97
C ASP A 262 -20.31 5.82 28.83
N GLY A 263 -19.03 6.12 28.62
CA GLY A 263 -17.89 5.60 29.37
C GLY A 263 -17.32 4.29 28.82
N ARG A 264 -17.92 3.70 27.76
CA ARG A 264 -17.33 2.54 27.09
C ARG A 264 -16.09 2.95 26.32
N THR A 265 -15.01 2.22 26.53
CA THR A 265 -13.74 2.40 25.83
C THR A 265 -13.14 1.06 25.50
N GLY A 266 -12.32 0.99 24.46
CA GLY A 266 -11.62 -0.23 24.11
C GLY A 266 -10.74 -0.07 22.88
N THR A 267 -9.92 -1.09 22.66
CA THR A 267 -9.04 -1.21 21.50
C THR A 267 -9.14 -2.64 20.97
N PHE A 268 -9.09 -2.81 19.65
CA PHE A 268 -8.98 -4.12 19.02
C PHE A 268 -8.21 -4.02 17.69
N ALA A 269 -7.62 -5.14 17.28
CA ALA A 269 -6.91 -5.23 16.01
C ALA A 269 -7.89 -5.44 14.83
N LEU A 270 -7.54 -4.86 13.69
CA LEU A 270 -8.21 -5.07 12.41
C LEU A 270 -7.32 -5.90 11.48
N ALA A 271 -7.95 -6.83 10.77
CA ALA A 271 -7.35 -7.50 9.62
C ALA A 271 -8.24 -7.33 8.39
N ARG A 272 -7.63 -7.19 7.22
CA ARG A 272 -8.37 -7.05 5.97
C ARG A 272 -8.99 -8.39 5.55
N ILE A 273 -10.26 -8.37 5.14
CA ILE A 273 -10.98 -9.59 4.74
C ILE A 273 -10.59 -10.05 3.33
N ALA A 274 -10.42 -9.11 2.42
CA ALA A 274 -10.07 -9.40 1.03
C ALA A 274 -9.07 -8.37 0.52
N SER A 275 -8.02 -8.86 -0.13
CA SER A 275 -7.08 -8.01 -0.84
C SER A 275 -7.80 -7.29 -1.98
N ARG A 276 -7.51 -6.00 -2.16
CA ARG A 276 -7.97 -5.21 -3.29
C ARG A 276 -6.78 -4.62 -4.05
N PRO A 277 -6.89 -4.45 -5.38
CA PRO A 277 -5.94 -3.63 -6.12
C PRO A 277 -5.82 -2.26 -5.44
N GLY A 278 -4.59 -1.78 -5.28
CA GLY A 278 -4.33 -0.44 -4.77
C GLY A 278 -3.78 -0.33 -3.36
N CYS A 279 -3.80 -1.38 -2.54
CA CYS A 279 -2.93 -1.47 -1.36
C CYS A 279 -2.59 -2.95 -1.16
N VAL A 280 -1.34 -3.31 -1.47
CA VAL A 280 -0.84 -4.69 -1.37
C VAL A 280 0.36 -4.72 -0.44
N THR A 281 0.36 -5.66 0.51
CA THR A 281 1.54 -5.96 1.32
C THR A 281 2.66 -6.47 0.42
N ARG A 282 3.81 -5.79 0.45
CA ARG A 282 5.01 -6.20 -0.28
C ARG A 282 5.65 -7.40 0.43
N VAL A 283 5.25 -8.62 0.09
CA VAL A 283 5.88 -9.83 0.64
C VAL A 283 7.20 -10.07 -0.09
N GLY A 284 8.33 -9.83 0.59
CA GLY A 284 9.63 -10.48 0.36
C GLY A 284 10.42 -10.16 -0.91
N ASP A 285 9.78 -9.69 -1.98
CA ASP A 285 10.42 -9.61 -3.31
C ASP A 285 10.50 -8.19 -3.88
N GLY A 286 10.09 -7.17 -3.13
CA GLY A 286 10.00 -5.80 -3.65
C GLY A 286 9.19 -5.76 -4.95
N VAL A 287 9.64 -4.96 -5.90
CA VAL A 287 9.01 -4.81 -7.20
C VAL A 287 9.49 -5.92 -8.15
N ALA A 288 8.58 -6.73 -8.69
CA ALA A 288 8.95 -7.80 -9.62
C ALA A 288 9.55 -7.24 -10.92
N ARG A 289 10.55 -7.93 -11.49
CA ARG A 289 11.11 -7.53 -12.80
C ARG A 289 10.00 -7.56 -13.86
N LYS A 290 9.96 -6.57 -14.75
CA LYS A 290 9.12 -6.64 -15.97
C LYS A 290 9.45 -7.97 -16.67
N ARG A 291 8.43 -8.81 -16.94
CA ARG A 291 8.64 -10.01 -17.77
C ARG A 291 9.15 -9.52 -19.11
N ASP A 292 10.36 -9.95 -19.47
CA ASP A 292 10.95 -9.70 -20.77
C ASP A 292 10.10 -10.48 -21.79
N THR A 293 9.03 -9.88 -22.30
CA THR A 293 8.35 -10.39 -23.48
C THR A 293 9.25 -10.07 -24.65
N GLY A 294 10.35 -10.81 -24.75
CA GLY A 294 11.26 -10.73 -25.86
C GLY A 294 10.47 -10.90 -27.14
N LEU A 295 10.24 -9.80 -27.85
CA LEU A 295 10.04 -9.85 -29.29
C LEU A 295 11.41 -10.20 -29.86
N GLY A 296 11.74 -11.49 -29.78
CA GLY A 296 12.78 -12.07 -30.59
C GLY A 296 12.46 -11.75 -32.05
N ASN A 297 13.36 -11.03 -32.69
CA ASN A 297 13.38 -10.85 -34.13
C ASN A 297 13.60 -12.22 -34.78
N ASP A 298 12.52 -12.98 -34.97
CA ASP A 298 12.47 -14.05 -35.95
C ASP A 298 11.71 -13.51 -37.16
N ASN A 299 12.46 -12.97 -38.12
CA ASN A 299 12.03 -12.86 -39.51
C ASN A 299 12.94 -13.81 -40.32
N PRO A 300 12.41 -14.49 -41.35
CA PRO A 300 12.87 -15.81 -41.81
C PRO A 300 14.29 -15.85 -42.40
#